data_AF-A0A3R7BPL9-F1
#
_entry.id   AF-A0A3R7BPL9-F1
#
_cell.length_a   1.000
_cell.length_b   1.000
_cell.length_c   1.000
_cell.angle_alpha   90.00
_cell.angle_beta   90.00
_cell.angle_gamma   90.00
#
_symmetry.space_group_name_H-M   'P 1'
#
loop_
_entity.id
_entity.type
_entity.pdbx_description
1 polymer ?
#
loop_
_entity_poly.entity_id
_entity_poly.type
_entity_poly.pdbx_seq_one_letter_code
_entity_poly.pdbx_strand_id
1 'polypeptide(L)'
;MFPENRRMINRRMLSLLKDGSVFINTSRGALVDEDALIEELRTGRVTAVLDVFQHEPPSKGSPFYDLPNCIIAPHIAGSINEECKRLGRQALKELKHYLTGEPFENEVTQDMLDKIA
;
A
#
# COMPACT_ATOMS: atom_id res chain seq x y z
N MET A 1 7.22 6.04 4.94
CA MET A 1 6.08 6.37 5.81
C MET A 1 6.44 7.48 6.75
N PHE A 2 5.48 8.33 7.06
CA PHE A 2 5.66 9.37 8.06
C PHE A 2 5.28 8.80 9.45
N PRO A 3 5.86 9.31 10.54
CA PRO A 3 5.48 8.88 11.88
C PRO A 3 3.97 8.99 12.14
N GLU A 4 3.30 9.98 11.54
CA GLU A 4 1.91 10.36 11.82
C GLU A 4 0.89 9.39 11.20
N ASN A 5 1.24 8.70 10.10
CA ASN A 5 0.33 7.79 9.39
C ASN A 5 0.71 6.31 9.53
N ARG A 6 1.79 6.00 10.26
CA ARG A 6 2.14 4.61 10.58
C ARG A 6 1.06 3.98 11.46
N ARG A 7 0.52 2.83 11.04
CA ARG A 7 -0.59 2.14 11.72
C ARG A 7 -1.80 3.04 12.01
N MET A 8 -2.07 4.02 11.15
CA MET A 8 -3.24 4.90 11.30
C MET A 8 -4.55 4.12 11.26
N ILE A 9 -4.60 3.04 10.46
CA ILE A 9 -5.67 2.05 10.47
C ILE A 9 -5.34 1.03 11.57
N ASN A 10 -5.68 1.40 12.81
CA ASN A 10 -5.45 0.60 14.01
C ASN A 10 -6.67 -0.26 14.37
N ARG A 11 -6.53 -1.08 15.42
CA ARG A 11 -7.61 -1.92 15.97
C ARG A 11 -8.93 -1.19 16.17
N ARG A 12 -8.91 0.04 16.71
CA ARG A 12 -10.14 0.82 16.93
C ARG A 12 -10.81 1.19 15.60
N MET A 13 -10.04 1.57 14.58
CA MET A 13 -10.62 1.90 13.27
C MET A 13 -11.23 0.64 12.61
N LEU A 14 -10.53 -0.48 12.71
CA LEU A 14 -11.00 -1.75 12.16
C LEU A 14 -12.28 -2.25 12.87
N SER A 15 -12.38 -2.07 14.20
CA SER A 15 -13.58 -2.45 14.96
C SER A 15 -14.82 -1.63 14.59
N LEU A 16 -14.65 -0.46 13.96
CA LEU A 16 -15.74 0.39 13.49
C LEU A 16 -16.30 -0.04 12.12
N LEU A 17 -15.62 -0.95 11.42
CA LEU A 17 -16.15 -1.53 10.19
C LEU A 17 -17.47 -2.26 10.48
N LYS A 18 -18.45 -2.09 9.59
CA LYS A 18 -19.71 -2.83 9.68
C LYS A 18 -19.48 -4.29 9.32
N ASP A 19 -20.28 -5.19 9.87
CA ASP A 19 -20.24 -6.59 9.46
C ASP A 19 -20.64 -6.73 7.98
N GLY A 20 -19.94 -7.62 7.28
CA GLY A 20 -19.99 -7.78 5.82
C GLY A 20 -19.15 -6.77 5.02
N SER A 21 -18.41 -5.88 5.66
CA SER A 21 -17.57 -4.90 4.95
C SER A 21 -16.37 -5.54 4.26
N VAL A 22 -15.91 -4.90 3.18
CA VAL A 22 -14.65 -5.23 2.49
C VAL A 22 -13.62 -4.14 2.78
N PHE A 23 -12.50 -4.51 3.39
CA PHE A 23 -11.33 -3.67 3.56
C PHE A 23 -10.37 -3.85 2.37
N ILE A 24 -9.99 -2.76 1.70
CA ILE A 24 -9.10 -2.81 0.54
C ILE A 24 -7.86 -1.96 0.83
N ASN A 25 -6.66 -2.51 0.65
CA ASN A 25 -5.42 -1.75 0.75
C ASN A 25 -4.52 -1.98 -0.46
N THR A 26 -4.39 -0.94 -1.29
CA THR A 26 -3.46 -0.83 -2.42
C THR A 26 -2.46 0.32 -2.22
N SER A 27 -2.38 0.87 -1.01
CA SER A 27 -1.51 1.99 -0.68
C SER A 27 -0.19 1.49 -0.11
N ARG A 28 -0.05 1.34 1.21
CA ARG A 28 1.15 0.81 1.88
C ARG A 28 0.75 -0.07 3.07
N GLY A 29 1.43 -1.20 3.27
CA GLY A 29 1.13 -2.08 4.41
C GLY A 29 1.39 -1.43 5.77
N ALA A 30 2.37 -0.53 5.86
CA ALA A 30 2.71 0.22 7.07
C ALA A 30 1.61 1.16 7.61
N LEU A 31 0.55 1.44 6.83
CA LEU A 31 -0.62 2.21 7.26
C LEU A 31 -1.54 1.41 8.20
N VAL A 32 -1.45 0.08 8.16
CA VAL A 32 -2.38 -0.82 8.83
C VAL A 32 -1.67 -1.54 9.97
N ASP A 33 -2.36 -1.65 11.11
CA ASP A 33 -2.01 -2.61 12.14
C ASP A 33 -2.42 -4.02 11.68
N GLU A 34 -1.48 -4.72 11.03
CA GLU A 34 -1.73 -6.04 10.43
C GLU A 34 -2.16 -7.10 11.43
N ASP A 35 -1.62 -7.07 12.65
CA ASP A 35 -2.03 -8.01 13.71
C ASP A 35 -3.50 -7.78 14.07
N ALA A 36 -3.92 -6.52 14.20
CA ALA A 36 -5.33 -6.19 14.43
C ALA A 36 -6.22 -6.57 13.24
N LEU A 37 -5.75 -6.40 12.01
CA LEU A 37 -6.48 -6.83 10.82
C LEU A 37 -6.66 -8.35 10.77
N ILE A 38 -5.61 -9.12 11.12
CA ILE A 38 -5.68 -10.59 11.20
C ILE A 38 -6.74 -11.02 12.22
N GLU A 39 -6.78 -10.41 13.40
CA GLU A 39 -7.81 -10.75 14.40
C GLU A 39 -9.23 -10.44 13.89
N GLU A 40 -9.41 -9.32 13.20
CA GLU A 40 -10.71 -8.96 12.61
C GLU A 40 -11.12 -9.93 11.51
N LEU A 41 -10.18 -10.35 10.67
CA LEU A 41 -10.42 -11.34 9.62
C LEU A 41 -10.76 -12.71 10.20
N ARG A 42 -10.13 -13.12 11.31
CA ARG A 42 -10.44 -14.40 11.98
C ARG A 42 -11.89 -14.48 12.47
N THR A 43 -12.54 -13.35 12.76
CA THR A 43 -13.97 -13.34 13.13
C THR A 43 -14.88 -13.71 11.95
N GLY A 44 -14.41 -13.57 10.71
CA GLY A 44 -15.20 -13.75 9.49
C GLY A 44 -16.17 -12.61 9.19
N ARG A 45 -16.23 -11.56 10.02
CA ARG A 45 -17.21 -10.47 9.85
C ARG A 45 -16.81 -9.46 8.78
N VAL A 46 -15.55 -9.43 8.36
CA VAL A 46 -15.04 -8.57 7.28
C VAL A 46 -14.22 -9.38 6.28
N THR A 47 -14.12 -8.90 5.04
CA THR A 47 -13.24 -9.45 4.01
C THR A 47 -12.11 -8.47 3.75
N ALA A 48 -10.91 -8.94 3.42
CA ALA A 48 -9.81 -8.09 2.99
C ALA A 48 -9.37 -8.39 1.56
N VAL A 49 -8.99 -7.33 0.84
CA VAL A 49 -8.27 -7.39 -0.44
C VAL A 49 -6.98 -6.58 -0.29
N LEU A 50 -5.84 -7.26 -0.25
CA LEU A 50 -4.54 -6.68 0.12
C LEU A 50 -3.56 -6.83 -1.05
N ASP A 51 -3.01 -5.72 -1.51
CA ASP A 51 -1.92 -5.70 -2.48
C ASP A 51 -0.55 -5.44 -1.82
N VAL A 52 -0.55 -4.95 -0.57
CA VAL A 52 0.64 -4.45 0.12
C VAL A 52 0.70 -4.93 1.57
N PHE A 53 1.92 -5.08 2.10
CA PHE A 53 2.17 -5.64 3.44
C PHE A 53 3.30 -4.89 4.17
N GLN A 54 3.40 -5.01 5.50
CA GLN A 54 4.48 -4.39 6.28
C GLN A 54 5.84 -4.98 5.92
N HIS A 55 5.88 -6.29 5.67
CA HIS A 55 7.02 -7.00 5.11
C HIS A 55 6.61 -7.67 3.81
N GLU A 56 7.34 -7.38 2.74
CA GLU A 56 7.00 -7.84 1.40
C GLU A 56 8.12 -8.72 0.81
N PRO A 57 7.80 -9.96 0.38
CA PRO A 57 6.50 -10.63 0.53
C PRO A 57 6.19 -10.97 2.00
N PRO A 58 4.92 -11.22 2.38
CA PRO A 58 4.61 -11.77 3.70
C PRO A 58 5.45 -13.01 3.99
N SER A 59 5.81 -13.19 5.26
CA SER A 59 6.56 -14.38 5.67
C SER A 59 5.79 -15.66 5.29
N LYS A 60 6.51 -16.75 4.97
CA LYS A 60 5.89 -18.01 4.48
C LYS A 60 4.80 -18.59 5.41
N GLY A 61 4.83 -18.30 6.71
CA GLY A 61 3.82 -18.70 7.69
C GLY A 61 2.83 -17.60 8.07
N SER A 62 2.70 -16.56 7.25
CA SER A 62 1.79 -15.46 7.49
C SER A 62 0.34 -15.94 7.52
N PRO A 63 -0.45 -15.62 8.56
CA PRO A 63 -1.87 -15.97 8.63
C PRO A 63 -2.70 -15.47 7.45
N PHE A 64 -2.26 -14.40 6.77
CA PHE A 64 -2.95 -13.89 5.58
C PHE A 64 -3.10 -14.94 4.47
N TYR A 65 -2.20 -15.93 4.39
CA TYR A 65 -2.29 -17.00 3.39
C TYR A 65 -3.39 -18.04 3.70
N ASP A 66 -3.78 -18.19 4.97
CA ASP A 66 -4.70 -19.23 5.41
C ASP A 66 -6.13 -18.71 5.66
N LEU A 67 -6.31 -17.37 5.70
CA LEU A 67 -7.60 -16.75 5.97
C LEU A 67 -8.51 -16.78 4.72
N PRO A 68 -9.66 -17.48 4.75
CA PRO A 68 -10.50 -17.69 3.57
C PRO A 68 -11.18 -16.41 3.06
N ASN A 69 -11.24 -15.37 3.90
CA ASN A 69 -11.77 -14.04 3.63
C ASN A 69 -10.66 -13.01 3.37
N CYS A 70 -9.45 -13.46 3.00
CA CYS A 70 -8.33 -12.59 2.64
C CYS A 70 -7.86 -12.89 1.20
N ILE A 71 -8.01 -11.91 0.31
CA ILE A 71 -7.53 -11.98 -1.07
C ILE A 71 -6.22 -11.20 -1.14
N ILE A 72 -5.18 -11.84 -1.68
CA ILE A 72 -3.83 -11.26 -1.77
C ILE A 72 -3.44 -11.04 -3.23
N ALA A 73 -2.91 -9.86 -3.53
CA ALA A 73 -2.17 -9.56 -4.74
C ALA A 73 -0.71 -9.18 -4.38
N PRO A 74 0.29 -9.55 -5.20
CA PRO A 74 1.71 -9.38 -4.85
C PRO A 74 2.27 -8.00 -5.24
N HIS A 75 1.69 -6.92 -4.72
CA HIS A 75 2.11 -5.53 -4.98
C HIS A 75 2.13 -5.17 -6.48
N ILE A 76 1.01 -5.43 -7.14
CA ILE A 76 0.85 -5.26 -8.59
C ILE A 76 -0.23 -4.25 -8.97
N ALA A 77 -0.90 -3.59 -8.02
CA ALA A 77 -1.99 -2.66 -8.34
C ALA A 77 -1.55 -1.51 -9.28
N GLY A 78 -0.30 -1.05 -9.18
CA GLY A 78 0.28 -0.03 -10.05
C GLY A 78 1.00 -0.56 -11.30
N SER A 79 1.06 -1.88 -11.49
CA SER A 79 1.94 -2.55 -12.48
C SER A 79 1.18 -3.19 -13.64
N ILE A 80 -0.08 -2.79 -13.85
CA ILE A 80 -0.97 -3.40 -14.84
C ILE A 80 -0.69 -2.82 -16.24
N ASN A 81 -0.79 -3.65 -17.28
CA ASN A 81 -0.64 -3.24 -18.69
C ASN A 81 0.73 -2.56 -18.99
N GLU A 82 0.68 -1.39 -19.64
CA GLU A 82 1.85 -0.62 -20.07
C GLU A 82 2.39 0.30 -18.97
N GLU A 83 1.84 0.26 -17.75
CA GLU A 83 2.21 1.20 -16.68
C GLU A 83 3.69 1.08 -16.29
N CYS A 84 4.24 -0.13 -16.17
CA CYS A 84 5.66 -0.30 -15.89
C CYS A 84 6.55 0.34 -16.98
N LYS A 85 6.15 0.24 -18.25
CA LYS A 85 6.88 0.88 -19.36
C LYS A 85 6.72 2.39 -19.33
N ARG A 86 5.52 2.91 -19.01
CA ARG A 86 5.27 4.34 -18.86
C ARG A 86 6.13 4.92 -17.73
N LEU A 87 6.17 4.27 -16.56
CA LEU A 87 7.03 4.64 -15.43
C LEU A 87 8.51 4.60 -15.81
N GLY A 88 8.97 3.56 -16.50
CA GLY A 88 10.35 3.47 -17.00
C GLY A 88 10.71 4.59 -17.96
N ARG A 89 9.83 4.95 -18.90
CA ARG A 89 10.02 6.09 -19.79
C ARG A 89 10.09 7.41 -19.03
N GLN A 90 9.24 7.61 -18.03
CA GLN A 90 9.28 8.82 -17.20
C GLN A 90 10.60 8.90 -16.43
N ALA A 91 11.04 7.82 -15.80
CA ALA A 91 12.31 7.79 -15.06
C ALA A 91 13.51 8.14 -15.96
N LEU A 92 13.55 7.61 -17.20
CA LEU A 92 14.60 7.96 -18.17
C LEU A 92 14.54 9.43 -18.61
N LYS A 93 13.34 10.00 -18.72
CA LYS A 93 13.15 11.42 -19.06
C LYS A 93 13.68 12.33 -17.95
N GLU A 94 13.31 12.07 -16.70
CA GLU A 94 13.80 12.82 -15.54
C GLU A 94 15.33 12.68 -15.38
N LEU A 95 15.88 11.47 -15.62
CA LEU A 95 17.33 11.26 -15.61
C LEU A 95 18.04 12.11 -16.67
N LYS A 96 17.46 12.25 -17.87
CA LYS A 96 18.02 13.12 -18.89
C LYS A 96 18.03 14.58 -18.42
N HIS A 97 16.94 15.07 -17.85
CA HIS A 97 16.84 16.44 -17.32
C HIS A 97 17.92 16.71 -16.26
N TYR A 98 18.12 15.75 -15.34
CA TYR A 98 19.19 15.83 -14.35
C TYR A 98 20.59 15.97 -14.97
N LEU A 99 20.89 15.19 -16.02
CA LEU A 99 22.19 15.23 -16.69
C LEU A 99 22.43 16.49 -17.53
N THR A 100 21.37 17.12 -18.04
CA THR A 100 21.43 18.34 -18.86
C THR A 100 21.25 19.63 -18.05
N GLY A 101 20.92 19.54 -16.76
CA GLY A 101 20.62 20.68 -15.92
C GLY A 101 19.24 21.31 -16.20
N GLU A 102 18.34 20.57 -16.83
CA GLU A 102 16.95 20.96 -17.02
C GLU A 102 16.13 20.65 -15.75
N PRO A 103 15.06 21.41 -15.46
CA PRO A 103 14.20 21.13 -14.31
C PRO A 103 13.43 19.80 -14.47
N PHE A 104 13.18 19.11 -13.37
CA PHE A 104 12.33 17.92 -13.35
C PHE A 104 10.87 18.29 -13.67
N GLU A 105 10.15 17.43 -14.40
CA GLU A 105 8.73 17.68 -14.69
C GLU A 105 7.82 17.34 -13.51
N ASN A 106 8.21 16.31 -12.76
CA ASN A 106 7.46 15.81 -11.60
C ASN A 106 8.33 15.89 -10.34
N GLU A 107 8.96 17.04 -10.12
CA GLU A 107 9.78 17.26 -8.93
C GLU A 107 8.96 17.04 -7.65
N VAL A 108 9.53 16.31 -6.70
CA VAL A 108 8.98 16.15 -5.35
C VAL A 108 9.97 16.77 -4.38
N THR A 109 9.55 17.86 -3.72
CA THR A 109 10.37 18.58 -2.74
C THR A 109 9.93 18.22 -1.31
N GLN A 110 10.77 18.56 -0.32
CA GLN A 110 10.40 18.36 1.09
C GLN A 110 9.13 19.13 1.49
N ASP A 111 8.97 20.37 1.00
CA ASP A 111 7.80 21.21 1.29
C ASP A 111 6.49 20.64 0.74
N MET A 112 6.57 19.70 -0.21
CA MET A 112 5.39 19.01 -0.74
C MET A 112 4.91 17.90 0.18
N LEU A 113 5.79 17.30 1.01
CA LEU A 113 5.51 16.03 1.70
C LEU A 113 4.23 16.07 2.56
N ASP A 114 3.88 17.20 3.15
CA ASP A 114 2.65 17.37 3.94
C ASP A 114 1.35 17.36 3.10
N LYS A 115 1.44 17.46 1.77
CA LYS A 115 0.32 17.65 0.83
C LYS A 115 0.14 16.51 -0.18
N ILE A 116 1.14 15.65 -0.33
CA ILE A 116 1.13 14.49 -1.27
C ILE A 116 1.07 13.14 -0.54
N ALA A 117 0.92 13.15 0.79
CA ALA A 117 0.77 11.97 1.63
C ALA A 117 -0.65 11.40 1.63
#